data_AF-E2N6Y2-F1
#
_entry.id   AF-E2N6Y2-F1
#
_cell.length_a   1.000
_cell.length_b   1.000
_cell.length_c   1.000
_cell.angle_alpha   90.00
_cell.angle_beta   90.00
_cell.angle_gamma   90.00
#
_symmetry.space_group_name_H-M   'P 1'
#
loop_
_entity.id
_entity.type
_entity.pdbx_description
1 polymer ?
#
loop_
_entity_poly.entity_id
_entity_poly.type
_entity_poly.pdbx_seq_one_letter_code
_entity_poly.pdbx_strand_id
1 'polypeptide(L)'
;MEDGIVKNKLEKLKRLNSSFLEKKELHNKKMMRARKFDTEEFHSEKYKLYYSLSSRASDLAYNIRRNFLYEKRIIDWGDAESIKMDYRIRLSKKAEGRDNYLNKHKYGLWFLGSSLGADYGEFTCNKCGSTFYHSPSEITLAGKVVYKCCCGHCTNSIINRDWGEEPYF
;
A
#
# COMPACT_ATOMS: atom_id res chain seq x y z
N MET A 1 34.63 22.91 8.13
CA MET A 1 33.46 23.78 8.41
C MET A 1 32.35 23.56 7.36
N GLU A 2 32.72 23.29 6.10
CA GLU A 2 31.80 22.98 5.00
C GLU A 2 30.99 21.68 5.19
N ASP A 3 31.58 20.60 5.71
CA ASP A 3 30.88 19.32 5.94
C ASP A 3 29.64 19.45 6.84
N GLY A 4 29.72 20.30 7.87
CA GLY A 4 28.60 20.51 8.81
C GLY A 4 27.41 21.22 8.15
N ILE A 5 27.70 22.15 7.24
CA ILE A 5 26.69 22.88 6.47
C ILE A 5 26.04 21.94 5.45
N VAL A 6 26.84 21.11 4.77
CA VAL A 6 26.36 20.13 3.79
C VAL A 6 25.46 19.09 4.45
N LYS A 7 25.90 18.52 5.57
CA LYS A 7 25.09 17.57 6.36
C LYS A 7 23.75 18.17 6.78
N ASN A 8 23.74 19.41 7.28
CA ASN A 8 22.52 20.11 7.67
C ASN A 8 21.56 20.33 6.47
N LYS A 9 22.10 20.74 5.31
CA LYS A 9 21.31 20.88 4.07
C LYS A 9 20.70 19.54 3.63
N LEU A 10 21.48 18.46 3.63
CA LEU A 10 21.00 17.12 3.27
C LEU A 10 19.94 16.62 4.25
N GLU A 11 20.10 16.88 5.55
CA GLU A 11 19.12 16.49 6.56
C GLU A 11 17.81 17.27 6.41
N LYS A 12 17.87 18.58 6.15
CA LYS A 12 16.68 19.39 5.84
C LYS A 12 15.95 18.86 4.61
N LEU A 13 16.68 18.55 3.53
CA LEU A 13 16.09 17.97 2.32
C LEU A 13 15.44 16.61 2.59
N LYS A 14 16.07 15.77 3.43
CA LYS A 14 15.49 14.49 3.85
C LYS A 14 14.18 14.68 4.60
N ARG A 15 14.13 15.60 5.58
CA ARG A 15 12.90 15.92 6.34
C ARG A 15 11.79 16.46 5.45
N LEU A 16 12.13 17.37 4.52
CA LEU A 16 11.18 17.90 3.54
C LEU A 16 10.63 16.80 2.64
N ASN A 17 11.51 15.94 2.12
CA ASN A 17 11.12 14.82 1.27
C ASN A 17 10.13 13.88 1.98
N SER A 18 10.43 13.49 3.23
CA SER A 18 9.52 12.67 4.04
C SER A 18 8.15 13.33 4.22
N SER A 19 8.11 14.63 4.58
CA SER A 19 6.86 15.38 4.70
C SER A 19 6.07 15.43 3.37
N PHE A 20 6.74 15.59 2.23
CA PHE A 20 6.08 15.58 0.93
C PHE A 20 5.51 14.20 0.58
N LEU A 21 6.23 13.11 0.87
CA LEU A 21 5.73 11.76 0.67
C LEU A 21 4.49 11.45 1.53
N GLU A 22 4.48 11.86 2.79
CA GLU A 22 3.31 11.71 3.67
C GLU A 22 2.08 12.44 3.12
N LYS A 23 2.26 13.69 2.66
CA LYS A 23 1.18 14.48 2.06
C LYS A 23 0.71 13.90 0.73
N LYS A 24 1.63 13.39 -0.09
CA LYS A 24 1.31 12.66 -1.33
C LYS A 24 0.41 11.46 -1.02
N GLU A 25 0.79 10.60 -0.08
CA GLU A 25 0.00 9.43 0.30
C GLU A 25 -1.37 9.79 0.88
N LEU A 26 -1.45 10.85 1.70
CA LEU A 26 -2.71 11.36 2.22
C LEU A 26 -3.67 11.75 1.08
N HIS A 27 -3.18 12.50 0.09
CA HIS A 27 -4.01 12.95 -1.03
C HIS A 27 -4.38 11.80 -1.97
N ASN A 28 -3.49 10.82 -2.16
CA ASN A 28 -3.82 9.60 -2.90
C ASN A 28 -5.00 8.85 -2.25
N LYS A 29 -4.95 8.62 -0.93
CA LYS A 29 -6.04 7.96 -0.20
C LYS A 29 -7.37 8.71 -0.29
N LYS A 30 -7.34 10.04 -0.27
CA LYS A 30 -8.56 10.86 -0.40
C LYS A 30 -9.11 10.85 -1.82
N MET A 31 -8.24 10.89 -2.83
CA MET A 31 -8.61 10.77 -4.24
C MET A 31 -9.33 9.45 -4.50
N MET A 32 -8.77 8.31 -4.05
CA MET A 32 -9.37 6.98 -4.21
C MET A 32 -10.74 6.81 -3.52
N ARG A 33 -11.08 7.69 -2.58
CA ARG A 33 -12.36 7.68 -1.85
C ARG A 33 -13.33 8.77 -2.31
N ALA A 34 -12.90 9.65 -3.21
CA ALA A 34 -13.73 10.75 -3.69
C ALA A 34 -14.90 10.17 -4.49
N ARG A 35 -16.11 10.68 -4.22
CA ARG A 35 -17.35 10.31 -4.94
C ARG A 35 -17.80 11.39 -5.92
N LYS A 36 -17.10 12.52 -5.95
CA LYS A 36 -17.39 13.68 -6.80
C LYS A 36 -16.14 14.06 -7.57
N PHE A 37 -16.32 14.36 -8.84
CA PHE A 37 -15.24 14.72 -9.76
C PHE A 37 -14.38 15.88 -9.23
N ASP A 38 -14.99 16.99 -8.82
CA ASP A 38 -14.23 18.17 -8.32
C ASP A 38 -13.36 17.84 -7.09
N THR A 39 -13.82 16.92 -6.24
CA THR A 39 -13.07 16.48 -5.05
C THR A 39 -11.91 15.56 -5.44
N GLU A 40 -12.14 14.69 -6.42
CA GLU A 40 -11.10 13.83 -7.00
C GLU A 40 -10.01 14.67 -7.68
N GLU A 41 -10.41 15.64 -8.51
CA GLU A 41 -9.50 16.54 -9.22
C GLU A 41 -8.64 17.35 -8.25
N PHE A 42 -9.23 17.96 -7.22
CA PHE A 42 -8.49 18.67 -6.18
C PHE A 42 -7.42 17.79 -5.51
N HIS A 43 -7.77 16.54 -5.17
CA HIS A 43 -6.82 15.62 -4.55
C HIS A 43 -5.76 15.09 -5.52
N SER A 44 -6.11 14.93 -6.80
CA SER A 44 -5.18 14.58 -7.88
C SER A 44 -4.12 15.68 -8.10
N GLU A 45 -4.53 16.95 -8.12
CA GLU A 45 -3.59 18.07 -8.23
C GLU A 45 -2.64 18.14 -7.04
N LYS A 46 -3.16 18.00 -5.81
CA LYS A 46 -2.32 17.98 -4.61
C LYS A 46 -1.37 16.79 -4.59
N TYR A 47 -1.83 15.61 -5.03
CA TYR A 47 -0.97 14.44 -5.19
C TYR A 47 0.20 14.73 -6.13
N LYS A 48 -0.08 15.26 -7.34
CA LYS A 48 0.94 15.63 -8.33
C LYS A 48 1.93 16.68 -7.79
N LEU A 49 1.43 17.69 -7.08
CA LEU A 49 2.25 18.72 -6.46
C LEU A 49 3.25 18.13 -5.46
N TYR A 50 2.78 17.33 -4.50
CA TYR A 50 3.64 16.75 -3.48
C TYR A 50 4.61 15.71 -4.04
N TYR A 51 4.19 14.96 -5.07
CA TYR A 51 5.10 14.09 -5.81
C TYR A 51 6.24 14.87 -6.47
N SER A 52 5.92 15.98 -7.17
CA SER A 52 6.93 16.85 -7.80
C SER A 52 7.88 17.46 -6.77
N LEU A 53 7.37 17.95 -5.63
CA LEU A 53 8.20 18.49 -4.55
C LEU A 53 9.13 17.43 -3.93
N SER A 54 8.65 16.20 -3.76
CA SER A 54 9.45 15.07 -3.29
C SER A 54 10.57 14.72 -4.28
N SER A 55 10.26 14.66 -5.58
CA SER A 55 11.26 14.44 -6.64
C SER A 55 12.34 15.52 -6.59
N ARG A 56 11.95 16.80 -6.57
CA ARG A 56 12.89 17.93 -6.54
C ARG A 56 13.77 17.91 -5.29
N ALA A 57 13.22 17.57 -4.12
CA ALA A 57 14.01 17.45 -2.89
C ALA A 57 15.06 16.32 -2.99
N SER A 58 14.69 15.21 -3.63
CA SER A 58 15.59 14.08 -3.90
C SER A 58 16.69 14.45 -4.89
N ASP A 59 16.33 15.14 -5.99
CA ASP A 59 17.29 15.62 -7.00
C ASP A 59 18.28 16.64 -6.41
N LEU A 60 17.80 17.57 -5.58
CA LEU A 60 18.64 18.52 -4.85
C LEU A 60 19.61 17.79 -3.93
N ALA A 61 19.15 16.78 -3.20
CA ALA A 61 20.01 15.99 -2.32
C ALA A 61 21.08 15.23 -3.12
N TYR A 62 20.71 14.64 -4.26
CA TYR A 62 21.63 13.98 -5.18
C TYR A 62 22.66 14.96 -5.74
N ASN A 63 22.24 16.13 -6.22
CA ASN A 63 23.13 17.14 -6.79
C ASN A 63 24.10 17.71 -5.74
N ILE A 64 23.64 17.92 -4.51
CA ILE A 64 24.54 18.28 -3.40
C ILE A 64 25.60 17.20 -3.22
N ARG A 65 25.22 15.93 -3.10
CA ARG A 65 26.19 14.82 -2.97
C ARG A 65 27.16 14.76 -4.15
N ARG A 66 26.66 14.95 -5.37
CA ARG A 66 27.45 14.95 -6.60
C ARG A 66 28.46 16.11 -6.66
N ASN A 67 28.13 17.26 -6.10
CA ASN A 67 29.08 18.37 -6.03
C ASN A 67 30.26 18.11 -5.07
N PHE A 68 30.15 17.10 -4.21
CA PHE A 68 31.24 16.61 -3.34
C PHE A 68 31.85 15.30 -3.87
N LEU A 69 31.83 15.05 -5.19
CA LEU A 69 32.39 13.85 -5.83
C LEU A 69 33.85 13.54 -5.45
N TYR A 70 34.63 14.55 -5.07
CA TYR A 70 36.03 14.39 -4.65
C TYR A 70 36.20 14.02 -3.17
N GLU A 71 35.13 14.11 -2.37
CA GLU A 71 35.12 13.73 -0.96
C GLU A 71 34.48 12.35 -0.78
N LYS A 72 35.27 11.30 -1.03
CA LYS A 72 34.85 9.89 -0.93
C LYS A 72 34.10 9.56 0.38
N ARG A 73 34.47 10.20 1.50
CA ARG A 73 33.81 10.03 2.80
C ARG A 73 32.32 10.44 2.79
N ILE A 74 31.95 11.49 2.05
CA ILE A 74 30.56 11.96 1.95
C ILE A 74 29.72 11.01 1.10
N ILE A 75 30.30 10.49 0.01
CA ILE A 75 29.66 9.51 -0.87
C ILE A 75 29.43 8.19 -0.11
N ASP A 76 30.48 7.63 0.48
CA ASP A 76 30.42 6.35 1.22
C ASP A 76 29.39 6.43 2.36
N TRP A 77 29.32 7.57 3.06
CA TRP A 77 28.30 7.80 4.09
C TRP A 77 26.88 7.85 3.50
N GLY A 78 26.70 8.58 2.39
CA GLY A 78 25.41 8.71 1.72
C GLY A 78 24.86 7.37 1.21
N ASP A 79 25.73 6.54 0.64
CA ASP A 79 25.39 5.22 0.13
C ASP A 79 25.10 4.24 1.27
N ALA A 80 25.94 4.24 2.31
CA ALA A 80 25.71 3.41 3.50
C ALA A 80 24.36 3.73 4.17
N GLU A 81 23.99 5.00 4.28
CA GLU A 81 22.69 5.40 4.84
C GLU A 81 21.52 5.00 3.94
N SER A 82 21.69 5.06 2.61
CA SER A 82 20.66 4.59 1.67
C SER A 82 20.44 3.07 1.79
N ILE A 83 21.53 2.30 1.79
CA ILE A 83 21.48 0.83 1.93
C ILE A 83 20.81 0.43 3.25
N LYS A 84 21.15 1.10 4.36
CA LYS A 84 20.51 0.85 5.67
C LYS A 84 19.01 1.15 5.61
N MET A 85 18.60 2.22 4.93
CA MET A 85 17.19 2.59 4.79
C MET A 85 16.43 1.54 3.98
N ASP A 86 16.96 1.13 2.83
CA ASP A 86 16.34 0.11 1.97
C ASP A 86 16.20 -1.23 2.70
N TYR A 87 17.22 -1.60 3.48
CA TYR A 87 17.17 -2.78 4.33
C TYR A 87 16.07 -2.69 5.39
N ARG A 88 15.94 -1.55 6.09
CA ARG A 88 14.86 -1.31 7.07
C ARG A 88 13.48 -1.37 6.43
N ILE A 89 13.30 -0.77 5.25
CA ILE A 89 12.03 -0.84 4.50
C ILE A 89 11.69 -2.29 4.16
N ARG A 90 12.68 -3.07 3.68
CA ARG A 90 12.49 -4.49 3.36
C ARG A 90 12.06 -5.30 4.58
N LEU A 91 12.72 -5.08 5.73
CA LEU A 91 12.33 -5.72 6.99
C LEU A 91 10.92 -5.33 7.42
N SER A 92 10.57 -4.04 7.32
CA SER A 92 9.22 -3.56 7.63
C SER A 92 8.16 -4.22 6.76
N LYS A 93 8.38 -4.29 5.43
CA LYS A 93 7.46 -4.97 4.50
C LYS A 93 7.34 -6.46 4.79
N LYS A 94 8.43 -7.11 5.17
CA LYS A 94 8.40 -8.54 5.55
C LYS A 94 7.60 -8.75 6.83
N ALA A 95 7.76 -7.87 7.82
CA ALA A 95 7.00 -7.91 9.07
C ALA A 95 5.50 -7.67 8.82
N GLU A 96 5.16 -6.63 8.05
CA GLU A 96 3.78 -6.32 7.65
C GLU A 96 3.16 -7.47 6.84
N GLY A 97 3.90 -8.05 5.89
CA GLY A 97 3.43 -9.20 5.11
C GLY A 97 3.16 -10.43 5.99
N ARG A 98 4.00 -10.67 7.00
CA ARG A 98 3.78 -11.76 7.98
C ARG A 98 2.55 -11.48 8.85
N ASP A 99 2.40 -10.26 9.34
CA ASP A 99 1.25 -9.85 10.14
C ASP A 99 -0.06 -10.00 9.37
N ASN A 100 -0.09 -9.48 8.14
CA ASN A 100 -1.23 -9.65 7.23
C ASN A 100 -1.54 -11.13 6.95
N TYR A 101 -0.53 -11.98 6.75
CA TYR A 101 -0.75 -13.41 6.52
C TYR A 101 -1.38 -14.14 7.71
N LEU A 102 -0.98 -13.76 8.93
CA LEU A 102 -1.47 -14.39 10.15
C LEU A 102 -2.85 -13.88 10.56
N ASN A 103 -3.14 -12.60 10.31
CA ASN A 103 -4.28 -11.91 10.89
C ASN A 103 -5.38 -11.54 9.87
N LYS A 104 -5.11 -11.60 8.57
CA LYS A 104 -6.09 -11.23 7.53
C LYS A 104 -6.42 -12.40 6.62
N HIS A 105 -7.70 -12.51 6.30
CA HIS A 105 -8.23 -13.57 5.46
C HIS A 105 -7.89 -13.30 4.00
N LYS A 106 -7.70 -14.40 3.26
CA LYS A 106 -7.62 -14.43 1.79
C LYS A 106 -8.89 -15.05 1.24
N TYR A 107 -9.30 -14.59 0.07
CA TYR A 107 -10.56 -14.92 -0.55
C TYR A 107 -10.29 -15.53 -1.93
N GLY A 108 -10.71 -16.79 -2.12
CA GLY A 108 -10.71 -17.47 -3.40
C GLY A 108 -12.13 -17.51 -3.94
N LEU A 109 -12.45 -16.66 -4.91
CA LEU A 109 -13.70 -16.76 -5.63
C LEU A 109 -13.69 -18.04 -6.47
N TRP A 110 -14.78 -18.79 -6.47
CA TRP A 110 -14.91 -19.97 -7.34
C TRP A 110 -15.10 -19.59 -8.83
N PHE A 111 -15.18 -18.29 -9.13
CA PHE A 111 -15.31 -17.74 -10.47
C PHE A 111 -14.00 -17.87 -11.26
N LEU A 112 -13.89 -18.90 -12.09
CA LEU A 112 -12.87 -19.03 -13.14
C LEU A 112 -13.51 -19.49 -14.47
N GLY A 113 -14.22 -18.55 -15.10
CA GLY A 113 -14.06 -18.22 -16.52
C GLY A 113 -14.37 -19.25 -17.62
N SER A 114 -15.05 -20.37 -17.35
CA SER A 114 -15.31 -21.36 -18.41
C SER A 114 -16.73 -21.96 -18.43
N SER A 115 -17.61 -21.57 -17.52
CA SER A 115 -18.98 -22.11 -17.46
C SER A 115 -19.95 -21.12 -16.84
N LEU A 116 -20.94 -20.66 -17.62
CA LEU A 116 -22.08 -19.87 -17.13
C LEU A 116 -22.91 -20.60 -16.06
N GLY A 117 -22.79 -21.93 -15.98
CA GLY A 117 -23.44 -22.77 -14.96
C GLY A 117 -22.66 -22.89 -13.65
N ALA A 118 -21.41 -22.43 -13.59
CA ALA A 118 -20.62 -22.37 -12.36
C ALA A 118 -20.89 -21.09 -11.55
N ASP A 119 -21.52 -20.11 -12.18
CA ASP A 119 -21.76 -18.78 -11.62
C ASP A 119 -23.03 -18.72 -10.77
N TYR A 120 -23.94 -19.67 -11.01
CA TYR A 120 -25.25 -19.72 -10.39
C TYR A 120 -25.61 -21.15 -10.00
N GLY A 121 -25.99 -21.34 -8.75
CA GLY A 121 -26.34 -22.64 -8.17
C GLY A 121 -26.81 -22.47 -6.75
N GLU A 122 -27.56 -23.43 -6.21
CA GLU A 122 -28.04 -23.36 -4.82
C GLU A 122 -26.92 -23.78 -3.87
N PHE A 123 -26.43 -22.84 -3.08
CA PHE A 123 -25.36 -23.06 -2.09
C PHE A 123 -25.85 -22.69 -0.69
N THR A 124 -25.37 -23.40 0.32
CA THR A 124 -25.57 -23.04 1.72
C THR A 124 -24.30 -22.40 2.28
N CYS A 125 -24.42 -21.21 2.87
CA CYS A 125 -23.26 -20.50 3.42
C CYS A 125 -22.79 -21.15 4.72
N ASN A 126 -21.52 -21.51 4.81
CA ASN A 126 -20.92 -22.09 6.02
C ASN A 126 -20.91 -21.14 7.23
N LYS A 127 -21.00 -19.82 7.01
CA LYS A 127 -20.97 -18.81 8.08
C LYS A 127 -22.35 -18.48 8.62
N CYS A 128 -23.30 -18.14 7.74
CA CYS A 128 -24.64 -17.71 8.17
C CYS A 128 -25.74 -18.76 7.97
N GLY A 129 -25.46 -19.90 7.34
CA GLY A 129 -26.43 -20.96 7.05
C GLY A 129 -27.46 -20.61 5.97
N SER A 130 -27.44 -19.40 5.43
CA SER A 130 -28.40 -18.98 4.41
C SER A 130 -28.12 -19.65 3.07
N THR A 131 -29.19 -19.98 2.36
CA THR A 131 -29.13 -20.39 0.96
C THR A 131 -28.91 -19.17 0.06
N PHE A 132 -28.03 -19.30 -0.93
CA PHE A 132 -27.74 -18.26 -1.92
C PHE A 132 -27.47 -18.88 -3.29
N TYR A 133 -27.56 -18.05 -4.33
CA TYR A 133 -27.65 -18.53 -5.72
C TYR A 133 -26.51 -18.07 -6.63
N HIS A 134 -25.48 -17.44 -6.07
CA HIS A 134 -24.34 -16.88 -6.82
C HIS A 134 -23.05 -17.63 -6.45
N SER A 135 -21.95 -17.41 -7.20
CA SER A 135 -20.66 -18.05 -6.90
C SER A 135 -20.22 -17.85 -5.45
N PRO A 136 -19.85 -18.92 -4.73
CA PRO A 136 -19.35 -18.82 -3.38
C PRO A 136 -17.87 -18.38 -3.35
N SER A 137 -17.43 -17.99 -2.16
CA SER A 137 -16.01 -17.74 -1.86
C SER A 137 -15.47 -18.79 -0.89
N GLU A 138 -14.26 -19.30 -1.17
CA GLU A 138 -13.44 -19.97 -0.16
C GLU A 138 -12.63 -18.92 0.61
N ILE A 139 -12.65 -19.00 1.93
CA ILE A 139 -11.98 -18.07 2.83
C ILE A 139 -10.90 -18.83 3.60
N THR A 140 -9.66 -18.36 3.48
CA THR A 140 -8.49 -18.95 4.16
C THR A 140 -7.82 -17.94 5.09
N LEU A 141 -7.28 -18.42 6.21
CA LEU A 141 -6.49 -17.64 7.17
C LEU A 141 -5.25 -18.43 7.54
N ALA A 142 -4.06 -17.78 7.47
CA ALA A 142 -2.78 -18.43 7.76
C ALA A 142 -2.61 -19.81 7.06
N GLY A 143 -3.07 -19.91 5.80
CA GLY A 143 -3.00 -21.14 4.99
C GLY A 143 -4.03 -22.23 5.33
N LYS A 144 -4.96 -21.97 6.24
CA LYS A 144 -6.04 -22.90 6.58
C LYS A 144 -7.38 -22.41 6.03
N VAL A 145 -8.17 -23.32 5.48
CA VAL A 145 -9.55 -23.02 5.07
C VAL A 145 -10.41 -22.82 6.31
N VAL A 146 -11.01 -21.64 6.44
CA VAL A 146 -11.92 -21.27 7.53
C VAL A 146 -13.37 -21.47 7.07
N TYR A 147 -13.70 -21.04 5.85
CA TYR A 147 -14.99 -21.27 5.23
C TYR A 147 -14.78 -21.76 3.81
N LYS A 148 -15.31 -22.94 3.48
CA LYS A 148 -15.19 -23.51 2.13
C LYS A 148 -16.20 -22.88 1.15
N CYS A 149 -17.39 -22.56 1.66
CA CYS A 149 -18.49 -21.97 0.89
C CYS A 149 -19.05 -20.76 1.67
N CYS A 150 -18.79 -19.55 1.19
CA CYS A 150 -19.25 -18.31 1.81
C CYS A 150 -20.03 -17.45 0.82
N CYS A 151 -21.17 -16.88 1.26
CA CYS A 151 -21.95 -15.95 0.45
C CYS A 151 -21.28 -14.56 0.39
N GLY A 152 -21.67 -13.73 -0.57
CA GLY A 152 -21.04 -12.44 -0.84
C GLY A 152 -21.13 -11.50 0.37
N HIS A 153 -22.30 -11.45 1.02
CA HIS A 153 -22.50 -10.65 2.23
C HIS A 153 -21.53 -11.03 3.36
N CYS A 154 -21.38 -12.33 3.62
CA CYS A 154 -20.47 -12.83 4.65
C CYS A 154 -19.00 -12.58 4.30
N THR A 155 -18.64 -12.73 3.02
CA THR A 155 -17.32 -12.40 2.48
C THR A 155 -17.01 -10.91 2.66
N ASN A 156 -17.92 -10.00 2.30
CA ASN A 156 -17.77 -8.55 2.52
C ASN A 156 -17.62 -8.18 3.98
N SER A 157 -18.44 -8.77 4.85
CA SER A 157 -18.33 -8.54 6.30
C SER A 157 -16.94 -8.89 6.83
N ILE A 158 -16.32 -9.95 6.30
CA ILE A 158 -14.96 -10.35 6.67
C ILE A 158 -13.92 -9.40 6.06
N ILE A 159 -14.10 -9.00 4.78
CA ILE A 159 -13.22 -8.03 4.12
C ILE A 159 -13.25 -6.68 4.85
N ASN A 160 -14.42 -6.20 5.23
CA ASN A 160 -14.57 -4.94 5.94
C ASN A 160 -13.87 -4.99 7.30
N ARG A 161 -14.03 -6.09 8.05
CA ARG A 161 -13.30 -6.26 9.32
C ARG A 161 -11.78 -6.26 9.13
N ASP A 162 -11.28 -6.94 8.11
CA ASP A 162 -9.84 -7.17 7.92
C ASP A 162 -9.12 -6.01 7.21
N TRP A 163 -9.84 -5.31 6.33
CA TRP A 163 -9.29 -4.32 5.38
C TRP A 163 -10.03 -2.98 5.39
N GLY A 164 -11.23 -2.88 5.97
CA GLY A 164 -12.07 -1.69 5.96
C GLY A 164 -12.71 -1.40 4.60
N GLU A 165 -12.91 -2.44 3.78
CA GLU A 165 -13.42 -2.37 2.41
C GLU A 165 -14.64 -3.29 2.20
N GLU A 166 -15.52 -2.94 1.26
CA GLU A 166 -16.69 -3.74 0.87
C GLU A 166 -16.75 -3.86 -0.66
N PRO A 167 -15.98 -4.78 -1.26
CA PRO A 167 -15.78 -4.80 -2.72
C PRO A 167 -16.85 -5.57 -3.49
N TYR A 168 -17.57 -6.51 -2.87
CA TYR A 168 -18.68 -7.20 -3.50
C TYR A 168 -19.97 -6.46 -3.11
N PHE A 169 -20.87 -6.16 -4.04
CA PHE A 169 -22.19 -5.58 -3.76
C PHE A 169 -23.26 -6.48 -4.35
#